data_AF-A0A8T3S6N9-F1
#
_entry.id   AF-A0A8T3S6N9-F1
#
_cell.length_a   1.000
_cell.length_b   1.000
_cell.length_c   1.000
_cell.angle_alpha   90.00
_cell.angle_beta   90.00
_cell.angle_gamma   90.00
#
_symmetry.space_group_name_H-M   'P 1'
#
loop_
_entity.id
_entity.type
_entity.pdbx_description
1 polymer ?
#
loop_
_entity_poly.entity_id
_entity_poly.type
_entity_poly.pdbx_seq_one_letter_code
_entity_poly.pdbx_strand_id
1 'polypeptide(L)'
;MTDGRLLQVNISDGGVPKTPIRAAHISRDGVTGDRQRAETVHGGPHRAVSILGIEAIRRVAAEGHPIAPGTTGENLTIEGFDVSALAIGTRLAIGDEVIIEIANSTSPCRTIRHSFADLRFGRLSIQAHPADSRMYARVLHEGTVRPGDGIRLTPPENDDAERLLIADRLDAAERASAVAFWAAGIAAGYAIDVLDDGEIAVATAPTLPGPIFNSALGFAHLPNLVHRALARFAEAGITGWVLAEDFPWPNAIIDSTLARYAIDAGETTPTPDGVRVRELARDEIGPWAEVIVTASDIPEPIATAWRALERHLAPVTHHHRFVAEVDGLPVGAASLHLHHHLGWLRAGSVLPSHRGRGIQRALISHRMAQAFMRGADLVGASALEGGASAANLERLGFRRVGTRRSYRAERTD
;
A
#
# COMPACT_ATOMS: atom_id res chain seq x y z
N MET A 1 26.33 -0.38 -25.87
CA MET A 1 26.99 -1.06 -24.73
C MET A 1 25.90 -1.69 -23.89
N THR A 2 26.17 -2.87 -23.34
CA THR A 2 25.28 -3.58 -22.42
C THR A 2 25.75 -3.29 -20.99
N ASP A 3 24.84 -2.96 -20.10
CA ASP A 3 25.11 -2.70 -18.68
C ASP A 3 25.21 -4.00 -17.87
N GLY A 4 24.53 -5.04 -18.34
CA GLY A 4 24.57 -6.36 -17.72
C GLY A 4 24.19 -7.47 -18.69
N ARG A 5 23.95 -8.66 -18.16
CA ARG A 5 23.58 -9.85 -18.95
C ARG A 5 22.63 -10.75 -18.18
N LEU A 6 21.75 -11.43 -18.93
CA LEU A 6 20.90 -12.49 -18.39
C LEU A 6 21.71 -13.78 -18.25
N LEU A 7 21.88 -14.28 -17.03
CA LEU A 7 22.65 -15.49 -16.77
C LEU A 7 21.82 -16.76 -16.83
N GLN A 8 20.62 -16.73 -16.26
CA GLN A 8 19.78 -17.93 -16.16
C GLN A 8 18.30 -17.54 -16.21
N VAL A 9 17.52 -18.36 -16.90
CA VAL A 9 16.06 -18.28 -16.91
C VAL A 9 15.51 -19.48 -16.14
N ASN A 10 14.64 -19.24 -15.18
CA ASN A 10 14.13 -20.25 -14.25
C ASN A 10 12.61 -20.30 -14.25
N ILE A 11 12.08 -21.52 -14.26
CA ILE A 11 10.64 -21.77 -14.14
C ILE A 11 10.37 -22.90 -13.13
N SER A 12 9.14 -22.99 -12.64
CA SER A 12 8.65 -24.14 -11.87
C SER A 12 7.19 -24.40 -12.18
N ASP A 13 6.71 -25.60 -11.89
CA ASP A 13 5.27 -25.88 -11.82
C ASP A 13 4.65 -25.43 -10.47
N GLY A 14 5.22 -24.38 -9.87
CA GLY A 14 4.86 -23.81 -8.58
C GLY A 14 5.75 -24.22 -7.41
N GLY A 15 6.30 -23.20 -6.76
CA GLY A 15 7.15 -23.33 -5.57
C GLY A 15 8.60 -22.96 -5.87
N VAL A 16 9.50 -23.43 -5.01
CA VAL A 16 10.95 -23.30 -5.16
C VAL A 16 11.60 -24.67 -4.88
N PRO A 17 12.76 -24.99 -5.48
CA PRO A 17 13.52 -24.17 -6.43
C PRO A 17 12.89 -24.12 -7.83
N LYS A 18 13.10 -23.03 -8.55
CA LYS A 18 12.86 -22.95 -10.00
C LYS A 18 14.06 -23.53 -10.75
N THR A 19 13.81 -24.26 -11.82
CA THR A 19 14.83 -24.97 -12.61
C THR A 19 15.21 -24.19 -13.87
N PRO A 20 16.49 -24.29 -14.31
CA PRO A 20 16.97 -23.54 -15.46
C PRO A 20 16.40 -24.06 -16.78
N ILE A 21 16.10 -23.13 -17.71
CA ILE A 21 15.68 -23.42 -19.09
C ILE A 21 16.47 -22.60 -20.10
N ARG A 22 16.47 -23.06 -21.36
CA ARG A 22 17.28 -22.47 -22.44
C ARG A 22 16.70 -21.18 -23.02
N ALA A 23 15.40 -20.97 -22.88
CA ALA A 23 14.69 -19.79 -23.36
C ALA A 23 13.31 -19.73 -22.70
N ALA A 24 12.77 -18.53 -22.52
CA ALA A 24 11.36 -18.36 -22.15
C ALA A 24 10.73 -17.20 -22.91
N HIS A 25 9.44 -17.35 -23.21
CA HIS A 25 8.62 -16.22 -23.61
C HIS A 25 8.13 -15.47 -22.36
N ILE A 26 8.38 -14.17 -22.35
CA ILE A 26 8.03 -13.22 -21.29
C ILE A 26 6.81 -12.42 -21.77
N SER A 27 5.68 -12.58 -21.09
CA SER A 27 4.45 -11.86 -21.37
C SER A 27 4.00 -11.03 -20.16
N ARG A 28 2.99 -10.17 -20.35
CA ARG A 28 2.37 -9.39 -19.26
C ARG A 28 1.82 -10.27 -18.14
N ASP A 29 1.49 -11.53 -18.43
CA ASP A 29 0.98 -12.49 -17.46
C ASP A 29 2.09 -13.26 -16.74
N GLY A 30 3.34 -13.18 -17.23
CA GLY A 30 4.51 -13.74 -16.58
C GLY A 30 5.44 -14.51 -17.52
N VAL A 31 6.18 -15.47 -16.95
CA VAL A 31 7.15 -16.29 -17.69
C VAL A 31 6.51 -17.60 -18.11
N THR A 32 6.47 -17.87 -19.41
CA THR A 32 5.86 -19.09 -19.96
C THR A 32 6.51 -20.34 -19.36
N GLY A 33 5.68 -21.23 -18.81
CA GLY A 33 6.13 -22.46 -18.13
C GLY A 33 6.33 -22.30 -16.62
N ASP A 34 6.30 -21.08 -16.08
CA ASP A 34 6.27 -20.85 -14.64
C ASP A 34 4.83 -20.76 -14.15
N ARG A 35 4.44 -21.61 -13.19
CA ARG A 35 3.20 -21.46 -12.44
C ARG A 35 3.50 -20.87 -11.09
N GLN A 36 2.72 -19.89 -10.67
CA GLN A 36 2.81 -19.34 -9.32
C GLN A 36 1.70 -19.98 -8.49
N ARG A 37 1.99 -21.07 -7.76
CA ARG A 37 0.98 -21.81 -6.95
C ARG A 37 0.24 -20.95 -5.92
N ALA A 38 0.79 -19.78 -5.58
CA ALA A 38 0.14 -18.76 -4.76
C ALA A 38 -0.04 -17.49 -5.60
N GLU A 39 -0.90 -17.53 -6.62
CA GLU A 39 -1.33 -16.36 -7.43
C GLU A 39 -1.86 -15.20 -6.55
N THR A 40 -2.16 -15.52 -5.29
CA THR A 40 -2.65 -14.66 -4.22
C THR A 40 -1.56 -13.84 -3.51
N VAL A 41 -0.28 -14.18 -3.68
CA VAL A 41 0.89 -13.53 -3.04
C VAL A 41 2.00 -13.22 -4.07
N HIS A 42 2.06 -13.98 -5.15
CA HIS A 42 3.05 -13.84 -6.21
C HIS A 42 2.34 -13.80 -7.57
N GLY A 43 2.76 -12.88 -8.45
CA GLY A 43 2.24 -12.78 -9.82
C GLY A 43 1.28 -11.60 -10.04
N GLY A 44 0.71 -11.53 -11.23
CA GLY A 44 -0.07 -10.39 -11.73
C GLY A 44 0.76 -9.46 -12.62
N PRO A 45 0.12 -8.52 -13.36
CA PRO A 45 0.79 -7.71 -14.38
C PRO A 45 1.98 -6.90 -13.86
N HIS A 46 1.94 -6.48 -12.59
CA HIS A 46 3.01 -5.72 -11.95
C HIS A 46 4.10 -6.59 -11.30
N ARG A 47 3.90 -7.91 -11.25
CA ARG A 47 4.83 -8.90 -10.69
C ARG A 47 5.05 -10.07 -11.63
N ALA A 48 4.97 -9.79 -12.93
CA ALA A 48 5.05 -10.76 -14.00
C ALA A 48 6.39 -11.52 -13.99
N VAL A 49 7.48 -10.81 -13.69
CA VAL A 49 8.83 -11.38 -13.69
C VAL A 49 9.52 -11.10 -12.35
N SER A 50 10.06 -12.15 -11.73
CA SER A 50 10.92 -12.03 -10.54
C SER A 50 12.40 -12.06 -10.92
N ILE A 51 13.22 -11.17 -10.36
CA ILE A 51 14.62 -10.95 -10.76
C ILE A 51 15.53 -10.90 -9.53
N LEU A 52 16.69 -11.58 -9.61
CA LEU A 52 17.75 -11.50 -8.61
C LEU A 52 19.12 -11.41 -9.27
N GLY A 53 20.00 -10.57 -8.74
CA GLY A 53 21.39 -10.47 -9.21
C GLY A 53 22.25 -11.62 -8.69
N ILE A 54 23.16 -12.12 -9.53
CA ILE A 54 24.14 -13.15 -9.12
C ILE A 54 25.09 -12.62 -8.05
N GLU A 55 25.31 -11.31 -8.01
CA GLU A 55 26.10 -10.60 -7.01
C GLU A 55 25.52 -10.82 -5.60
N ALA A 56 24.20 -10.65 -5.44
CA ALA A 56 23.49 -10.92 -4.20
C ALA A 56 23.59 -12.40 -3.80
N ILE A 57 23.37 -13.30 -4.76
CA ILE A 57 23.49 -14.75 -4.53
C ILE A 57 24.89 -15.10 -4.03
N ARG A 58 25.95 -14.56 -4.66
CA ARG A 58 27.35 -14.81 -4.28
C ARG A 58 27.68 -14.26 -2.89
N ARG A 59 27.23 -13.03 -2.56
CA ARG A 59 27.43 -12.44 -1.23
C ARG A 59 26.79 -13.29 -0.15
N VAL A 60 25.52 -13.64 -0.32
CA VAL A 60 24.76 -14.44 0.64
C VAL A 60 25.31 -15.88 0.73
N ALA A 61 25.76 -16.47 -0.38
CA ALA A 61 26.43 -17.78 -0.37
C ALA A 61 27.77 -17.75 0.39
N ALA A 62 28.55 -16.67 0.27
CA ALA A 62 29.81 -16.50 0.99
C ALA A 62 29.62 -16.41 2.51
N GLU A 63 28.43 -16.06 2.99
CA GLU A 63 28.04 -16.11 4.40
C GLU A 63 27.69 -17.52 4.89
N GLY A 64 27.74 -18.53 4.01
CA GLY A 64 27.46 -19.93 4.33
C GLY A 64 26.01 -20.38 4.09
N HIS A 65 25.18 -19.54 3.45
CA HIS A 65 23.83 -19.92 3.07
C HIS A 65 23.83 -20.78 1.78
N PRO A 66 23.03 -21.85 1.68
CA PRO A 66 22.96 -22.71 0.49
C PRO A 66 22.11 -22.10 -0.65
N ILE A 67 22.23 -20.79 -0.86
CA ILE A 67 21.53 -20.06 -1.92
C ILE A 67 22.24 -20.28 -3.26
N ALA A 68 21.46 -20.53 -4.30
CA ALA A 68 21.93 -20.64 -5.68
C ALA A 68 20.87 -20.10 -6.66
N PRO A 69 21.22 -19.87 -7.94
CA PRO A 69 20.25 -19.46 -8.95
C PRO A 69 19.02 -20.39 -9.00
N GLY A 70 17.84 -19.81 -9.01
CA GLY A 70 16.52 -20.46 -8.98
C GLY A 70 16.03 -20.87 -7.60
N THR A 71 16.92 -21.00 -6.60
CA THR A 71 16.54 -21.53 -5.27
C THR A 71 15.62 -20.61 -4.49
N THR A 72 15.68 -19.30 -4.75
CA THR A 72 14.79 -18.33 -4.10
C THR A 72 13.51 -18.11 -4.89
N GLY A 73 13.42 -18.62 -6.11
CA GLY A 73 12.25 -18.53 -6.97
C GLY A 73 12.23 -17.31 -7.89
N GLU A 74 13.38 -16.66 -8.12
CA GLU A 74 13.52 -15.68 -9.20
C GLU A 74 13.35 -16.36 -10.57
N ASN A 75 12.73 -15.67 -11.52
CA ASN A 75 12.64 -16.12 -12.91
C ASN A 75 13.89 -15.78 -13.70
N LEU A 76 14.48 -14.60 -13.47
CA LEU A 76 15.68 -14.14 -14.15
C LEU A 76 16.80 -13.96 -13.14
N THR A 77 17.89 -14.72 -13.32
CA THR A 77 19.16 -14.44 -12.64
C THR A 77 20.01 -13.60 -13.58
N ILE A 78 20.42 -12.41 -13.15
CA ILE A 78 21.18 -11.46 -13.99
C ILE A 78 22.56 -11.18 -13.41
N GLU A 79 23.43 -10.54 -14.18
CA GLU A 79 24.73 -10.03 -13.74
C GLU A 79 25.02 -8.64 -14.29
N GLY A 80 25.93 -7.93 -13.62
CA GLY A 80 26.46 -6.63 -14.01
C GLY A 80 26.09 -5.50 -13.03
N PHE A 81 25.01 -5.67 -12.26
CA PHE A 81 24.51 -4.66 -11.33
C PHE A 81 23.60 -5.26 -10.24
N ASP A 82 23.52 -4.58 -9.10
CA ASP A 82 22.61 -4.93 -8.01
C ASP A 82 21.18 -4.48 -8.34
N VAL A 83 20.32 -5.41 -8.77
CA VAL A 83 18.95 -5.11 -9.23
C VAL A 83 18.08 -4.38 -8.19
N SER A 84 18.25 -4.67 -6.90
CA SER A 84 17.49 -4.01 -5.83
C SER A 84 18.00 -2.62 -5.46
N ALA A 85 19.17 -2.23 -5.96
CA ALA A 85 19.66 -0.86 -5.86
C ALA A 85 19.11 0.05 -6.98
N LEU A 86 18.43 -0.51 -7.98
CA LEU A 86 17.78 0.27 -9.02
C LEU A 86 16.54 0.98 -8.48
N ALA A 87 16.30 2.20 -8.96
CA ALA A 87 15.05 2.89 -8.71
C ALA A 87 13.87 2.08 -9.28
N ILE A 88 12.74 2.06 -8.58
CA ILE A 88 11.45 1.62 -9.14
C ILE A 88 11.20 2.40 -10.45
N GLY A 89 10.59 1.78 -11.45
CA GLY A 89 10.42 2.38 -12.78
C GLY A 89 11.64 2.28 -13.70
N THR A 90 12.80 1.80 -13.23
CA THR A 90 13.94 1.53 -14.12
C THR A 90 13.56 0.46 -15.14
N ARG A 91 13.82 0.71 -16.43
CA ARG A 91 13.52 -0.22 -17.52
C ARG A 91 14.75 -1.02 -17.89
N LEU A 92 14.58 -2.33 -18.01
CA LEU A 92 15.59 -3.28 -18.48
C LEU A 92 15.15 -3.75 -19.87
N ALA A 93 15.90 -3.35 -20.89
CA ALA A 93 15.80 -3.93 -22.23
C ALA A 93 16.69 -5.19 -22.26
N ILE A 94 16.10 -6.36 -22.49
CA ILE A 94 16.75 -7.66 -22.46
C ILE A 94 16.67 -8.29 -23.84
N GLY A 95 17.83 -8.59 -24.42
CA GLY A 95 17.91 -9.07 -25.80
C GLY A 95 17.37 -8.04 -26.78
N ASP A 96 16.69 -8.53 -27.83
CA ASP A 96 16.22 -7.68 -28.93
C ASP A 96 14.80 -7.12 -28.74
N GLU A 97 13.98 -7.81 -27.95
CA GLU A 97 12.53 -7.54 -27.90
C GLU A 97 12.04 -7.15 -26.50
N VAL A 98 12.56 -7.76 -25.43
CA VAL A 98 11.89 -7.68 -24.13
C VAL A 98 12.23 -6.38 -23.41
N ILE A 99 11.20 -5.68 -22.94
CA ILE A 99 11.35 -4.53 -22.04
C ILE A 99 10.53 -4.81 -20.80
N ILE A 100 11.21 -4.86 -19.65
CA ILE A 100 10.59 -4.97 -18.33
C ILE A 100 10.91 -3.75 -17.50
N GLU A 101 10.05 -3.42 -16.54
CA GLU A 101 10.22 -2.27 -15.66
C GLU A 101 10.16 -2.72 -14.21
N ILE A 102 11.17 -2.33 -13.42
CA ILE A 102 11.23 -2.65 -11.98
C ILE A 102 9.99 -2.05 -11.32
N ALA A 103 9.16 -2.90 -10.71
CA ALA A 103 7.89 -2.51 -10.14
C ALA A 103 7.97 -2.42 -8.62
N ASN A 104 8.51 -3.45 -7.96
CA ASN A 104 8.53 -3.50 -6.50
C ASN A 104 9.53 -4.50 -5.93
N SER A 105 9.90 -4.34 -4.66
CA SER A 105 10.70 -5.34 -3.93
C SER A 105 9.88 -6.59 -3.59
N THR A 106 10.55 -7.73 -3.42
CA THR A 106 9.90 -8.96 -2.97
C THR A 106 10.18 -9.21 -1.49
N SER A 107 9.14 -9.18 -0.65
CA SER A 107 9.24 -9.60 0.74
C SER A 107 9.69 -11.08 0.85
N PRO A 108 10.69 -11.42 1.66
CA PRO A 108 11.10 -12.79 1.88
C PRO A 108 9.96 -13.62 2.49
N CYS A 109 9.63 -14.76 1.86
CA CYS A 109 8.57 -15.64 2.33
C CYS A 109 9.11 -16.95 2.89
N ARG A 110 8.34 -17.63 3.75
CA ARG A 110 8.75 -18.90 4.37
C ARG A 110 9.12 -19.99 3.35
N THR A 111 8.62 -19.90 2.12
CA THR A 111 8.89 -20.85 1.03
C THR A 111 10.38 -20.95 0.70
N ILE A 112 11.13 -19.85 0.79
CA ILE A 112 12.56 -19.81 0.41
C ILE A 112 13.52 -20.21 1.54
N ARG A 113 13.00 -20.57 2.73
CA ARG A 113 13.79 -20.83 3.94
C ARG A 113 14.92 -21.84 3.78
N HIS A 114 14.77 -22.80 2.87
CA HIS A 114 15.78 -23.84 2.63
C HIS A 114 16.98 -23.34 1.83
N SER A 115 16.92 -22.15 1.24
CA SER A 115 18.08 -21.47 0.64
C SER A 115 18.98 -20.80 1.69
N PHE A 116 18.63 -20.87 2.98
CA PHE A 116 19.34 -20.17 4.05
C PHE A 116 19.70 -21.12 5.19
N ALA A 117 20.98 -21.10 5.59
CA ALA A 117 21.42 -21.67 6.86
C ALA A 117 20.54 -21.16 8.01
N ASP A 118 20.23 -22.08 8.94
CA ASP A 118 19.33 -21.86 10.08
C ASP A 118 17.95 -21.29 9.70
N LEU A 119 17.50 -21.50 8.46
CA LEU A 119 16.22 -21.02 7.94
C LEU A 119 16.09 -19.48 7.99
N ARG A 120 17.20 -18.73 7.99
CA ARG A 120 17.22 -17.26 8.09
C ARG A 120 16.85 -16.55 6.78
N PHE A 121 15.67 -16.82 6.22
CA PHE A 121 15.21 -16.22 4.96
C PHE A 121 15.02 -14.70 5.01
N GLY A 122 14.87 -14.11 6.19
CA GLY A 122 14.84 -12.65 6.37
C GLY A 122 16.11 -11.93 5.88
N ARG A 123 17.21 -12.66 5.63
CA ARG A 123 18.46 -12.14 5.07
C ARG A 123 18.31 -11.47 3.69
N LEU A 124 17.27 -11.81 2.92
CA LEU A 124 16.95 -11.11 1.66
C LEU A 124 16.01 -9.91 1.82
N SER A 125 15.68 -9.50 3.05
CA SER A 125 14.83 -8.35 3.27
C SER A 125 15.50 -7.08 2.74
N ILE A 126 14.82 -6.36 1.84
CA ILE A 126 15.30 -5.07 1.34
C ILE A 126 15.54 -4.04 2.46
N GLN A 127 14.79 -4.15 3.57
CA GLN A 127 14.94 -3.25 4.72
C GLN A 127 16.25 -3.49 5.48
N ALA A 128 16.68 -4.75 5.57
CA ALA A 128 17.91 -5.11 6.27
C ALA A 128 19.13 -5.09 5.34
N HIS A 129 18.93 -5.45 4.08
CA HIS A 129 19.98 -5.64 3.07
C HIS A 129 19.55 -5.08 1.71
N PRO A 130 19.62 -3.75 1.52
CA PRO A 130 19.06 -3.08 0.33
C PRO A 130 19.63 -3.55 -1.01
N ALA A 131 20.87 -4.05 -1.04
CA ALA A 131 21.55 -4.50 -2.27
C ALA A 131 21.30 -5.97 -2.63
N ASP A 132 20.63 -6.74 -1.76
CA ASP A 132 20.52 -8.19 -1.93
C ASP A 132 19.09 -8.67 -2.22
N SER A 133 18.09 -7.79 -2.17
CA SER A 133 16.69 -8.19 -2.31
C SER A 133 16.36 -8.66 -3.73
N ARG A 134 15.42 -9.60 -3.81
CA ARG A 134 14.76 -9.92 -5.07
C ARG A 134 13.77 -8.81 -5.43
N MET A 135 13.61 -8.58 -6.73
CA MET A 135 12.71 -7.57 -7.28
C MET A 135 11.66 -8.19 -8.20
N TYR A 136 10.50 -7.55 -8.28
CA TYR A 136 9.47 -7.79 -9.27
C TYR A 136 9.54 -6.75 -10.38
N ALA A 137 9.23 -7.18 -11.60
CA ALA A 137 9.10 -6.31 -12.75
C ALA A 137 7.81 -6.59 -13.52
N ARG A 138 7.26 -5.52 -14.11
CA ARG A 138 6.16 -5.59 -15.09
C ARG A 138 6.71 -5.64 -16.50
N VAL A 139 5.98 -6.27 -17.41
CA VAL A 139 6.39 -6.39 -18.82
C VAL A 139 5.78 -5.26 -19.63
N LEU A 140 6.62 -4.42 -20.24
CA LEU A 140 6.20 -3.33 -21.12
C LEU A 140 6.15 -3.78 -22.57
N HIS A 141 7.13 -4.59 -23.00
CA HIS A 141 7.20 -5.21 -24.32
C HIS A 141 7.54 -6.70 -24.16
N GLU A 142 6.65 -7.54 -24.68
CA GLU A 142 6.75 -9.01 -24.61
C GLU A 142 7.77 -9.54 -25.62
N GLY A 143 8.24 -10.77 -25.42
CA GLY A 143 9.23 -11.36 -26.32
C GLY A 143 9.93 -12.58 -25.71
N THR A 144 10.95 -13.08 -26.41
CA THR A 144 11.72 -14.25 -25.94
C THR A 144 13.08 -13.85 -25.39
N VAL A 145 13.42 -14.32 -24.20
CA VAL A 145 14.76 -14.16 -23.61
C VAL A 145 15.52 -15.48 -23.54
N ARG A 146 16.85 -15.40 -23.58
CA ARG A 146 17.79 -16.53 -23.50
C ARG A 146 18.95 -16.18 -22.57
N PRO A 147 19.51 -17.17 -21.84
CA PRO A 147 20.80 -16.99 -21.18
C PRO A 147 21.85 -16.47 -22.17
N GLY A 148 22.56 -15.42 -21.78
CA GLY A 148 23.52 -14.71 -22.62
C GLY A 148 23.02 -13.38 -23.18
N ASP A 149 21.70 -13.13 -23.18
CA ASP A 149 21.13 -11.88 -23.69
C ASP A 149 21.66 -10.67 -22.91
N GLY A 150 22.09 -9.65 -23.65
CA GLY A 150 22.54 -8.39 -23.08
C GLY A 150 21.40 -7.62 -22.43
N ILE A 151 21.70 -6.91 -21.35
CA ILE A 151 20.76 -6.05 -20.63
C ILE A 151 21.21 -4.60 -20.78
N ARG A 152 20.29 -3.72 -21.12
CA ARG A 152 20.49 -2.27 -21.12
C ARG A 152 19.52 -1.60 -20.16
N LEU A 153 20.03 -0.69 -19.34
CA LEU A 153 19.26 0.07 -18.38
C LEU A 153 18.84 1.42 -18.98
N THR A 154 17.57 1.75 -18.79
CA THR A 154 17.04 3.08 -18.99
C THR A 154 16.46 3.55 -17.65
N PRO A 155 16.89 4.72 -17.12
CA PRO A 155 16.35 5.23 -15.87
C PRO A 155 14.83 5.42 -15.98
N PRO A 156 14.12 5.42 -14.84
CA PRO A 156 12.72 5.81 -14.84
C PRO A 156 12.57 7.20 -15.45
N GLU A 157 11.44 7.44 -16.10
CA GLU A 157 11.03 8.82 -16.40
C GLU A 157 10.88 9.54 -15.05
N ASN A 158 11.59 10.68 -14.88
CA ASN A 158 11.96 11.26 -13.57
C ASN A 158 10.82 11.44 -12.55
N ASP A 159 9.56 11.46 -13.00
CA ASP A 159 8.38 11.64 -12.14
C ASP A 159 7.75 10.32 -11.66
N ASP A 160 7.93 9.19 -12.34
CA ASP A 160 7.09 8.00 -12.13
C ASP A 160 7.60 7.10 -11.00
N ALA A 161 8.91 6.92 -10.90
CA ALA A 161 9.56 6.08 -9.87
C ALA A 161 9.22 6.52 -8.44
N GLU A 162 9.41 7.82 -8.19
CA GLU A 162 9.21 8.42 -6.89
C GLU A 162 7.72 8.42 -6.53
N ARG A 163 6.85 8.72 -7.51
CA ARG A 163 5.39 8.66 -7.34
C ARG A 163 4.93 7.25 -6.99
N LEU A 164 5.45 6.22 -7.66
CA LEU A 164 5.12 4.81 -7.38
C LEU A 164 5.55 4.40 -5.96
N LEU A 165 6.79 4.71 -5.57
CA LEU A 165 7.28 4.41 -4.22
C LEU A 165 6.42 5.10 -3.15
N ILE A 166 6.04 6.36 -3.39
CA ILE A 166 5.15 7.08 -2.48
C ILE A 166 3.77 6.43 -2.46
N ALA A 167 3.20 6.07 -3.61
CA ALA A 167 1.91 5.42 -3.70
C ALA A 167 1.86 4.12 -2.87
N ASP A 168 2.89 3.27 -2.97
CA ASP A 168 3.01 2.04 -2.20
C ASP A 168 3.07 2.31 -0.69
N ARG A 169 3.89 3.28 -0.27
CA ARG A 169 3.97 3.68 1.15
C ARG A 169 2.63 4.20 1.67
N LEU A 170 1.92 5.00 0.87
CA LEU A 170 0.59 5.50 1.20
C LEU A 170 -0.44 4.36 1.32
N ASP A 171 -0.39 3.36 0.42
CA ASP A 171 -1.30 2.21 0.45
C ASP A 171 -1.08 1.34 1.68
N ALA A 172 0.17 1.05 2.01
CA ALA A 172 0.53 0.31 3.23
C ALA A 172 0.03 1.02 4.50
N ALA A 173 0.20 2.34 4.58
CA ALA A 173 -0.24 3.13 5.72
C ALA A 173 -1.76 3.25 5.83
N GLU A 174 -2.47 3.44 4.71
CA GLU A 174 -3.94 3.46 4.69
C GLU A 174 -4.51 2.09 5.09
N ARG A 175 -3.94 1.00 4.57
CA ARG A 175 -4.31 -0.38 4.92
C ARG A 175 -4.11 -0.64 6.41
N ALA A 176 -2.92 -0.38 6.94
CA ALA A 176 -2.62 -0.54 8.37
C ALA A 176 -3.57 0.29 9.25
N SER A 177 -3.89 1.50 8.79
CA SER A 177 -4.85 2.36 9.47
C SER A 177 -6.26 1.77 9.48
N ALA A 178 -6.74 1.24 8.37
CA ALA A 178 -8.05 0.60 8.27
C ALA A 178 -8.13 -0.68 9.09
N VAL A 179 -7.11 -1.52 9.07
CA VAL A 179 -7.04 -2.75 9.90
C VAL A 179 -7.13 -2.42 11.39
N ALA A 180 -6.39 -1.41 11.86
CA ALA A 180 -6.49 -0.95 13.25
C ALA A 180 -7.91 -0.47 13.61
N PHE A 181 -8.58 0.20 12.66
CA PHE A 181 -9.95 0.68 12.81
C PHE A 181 -10.97 -0.46 12.87
N TRP A 182 -10.85 -1.45 12.00
CA TRP A 182 -11.73 -2.63 12.00
C TRP A 182 -11.51 -3.50 13.24
N ALA A 183 -10.25 -3.68 13.67
CA ALA A 183 -9.92 -4.36 14.92
C ALA A 183 -10.57 -3.69 16.14
N ALA A 184 -10.61 -2.35 16.17
CA ALA A 184 -11.33 -1.61 17.21
C ALA A 184 -12.85 -1.83 17.16
N GLY A 185 -13.43 -1.97 15.97
CA GLY A 185 -14.85 -2.36 15.80
C GLY A 185 -15.14 -3.76 16.32
N ILE A 186 -14.26 -4.74 16.04
CA ILE A 186 -14.35 -6.10 16.59
C ILE A 186 -14.29 -6.06 18.11
N ALA A 187 -13.32 -5.33 18.67
CA ALA A 187 -13.16 -5.19 20.12
C ALA A 187 -14.35 -4.49 20.79
N ALA A 188 -15.05 -3.62 20.06
CA ALA A 188 -16.30 -2.99 20.49
C ALA A 188 -17.53 -3.92 20.41
N GLY A 189 -17.36 -5.16 19.95
CA GLY A 189 -18.42 -6.19 19.91
C GLY A 189 -19.20 -6.27 18.61
N TYR A 190 -18.75 -5.60 17.53
CA TYR A 190 -19.41 -5.68 16.23
C TYR A 190 -18.95 -6.91 15.44
N ALA A 191 -19.89 -7.53 14.73
CA ALA A 191 -19.62 -8.65 13.82
C ALA A 191 -18.92 -8.13 12.56
N ILE A 192 -17.59 -8.01 12.65
CA ILE A 192 -16.70 -7.62 11.57
C ILE A 192 -15.69 -8.76 11.38
N ASP A 193 -15.56 -9.22 10.15
CA ASP A 193 -14.56 -10.21 9.77
C ASP A 193 -13.49 -9.54 8.89
N VAL A 194 -12.22 -9.83 9.18
CA VAL A 194 -11.08 -9.15 8.56
C VAL A 194 -10.12 -10.17 7.99
N LEU A 195 -9.85 -10.04 6.69
CA LEU A 195 -8.70 -10.63 6.04
C LEU A 195 -7.60 -9.56 5.96
N ASP A 196 -6.40 -9.86 6.47
CA ASP A 196 -5.18 -9.11 6.21
C ASP A 196 -4.04 -10.11 5.95
N ASP A 197 -3.51 -10.12 4.73
CA ASP A 197 -2.38 -10.97 4.35
C ASP A 197 -1.07 -10.20 4.17
N GLY A 198 -1.06 -8.92 4.56
CA GLY A 198 0.08 -8.03 4.41
C GLY A 198 0.12 -7.28 3.08
N GLU A 199 -0.61 -7.76 2.06
CA GLU A 199 -0.71 -7.09 0.75
C GLU A 199 -2.05 -6.39 0.61
N ILE A 200 -3.14 -7.16 0.77
CA ILE A 200 -4.50 -6.63 0.76
C ILE A 200 -5.13 -6.77 2.14
N ALA A 201 -6.09 -5.89 2.43
CA ALA A 201 -6.97 -6.08 3.56
C ALA A 201 -8.43 -5.92 3.12
N VAL A 202 -9.29 -6.81 3.62
CA VAL A 202 -10.72 -6.84 3.31
C VAL A 202 -11.49 -6.97 4.62
N ALA A 203 -12.44 -6.08 4.86
CA ALA A 203 -13.39 -6.20 5.95
C ALA A 203 -14.81 -6.46 5.43
N THR A 204 -15.55 -7.31 6.14
CA THR A 204 -16.97 -7.53 5.92
C THR A 204 -17.72 -7.38 7.24
N ALA A 205 -18.86 -6.70 7.21
CA ALA A 205 -19.70 -6.45 8.38
C ALA A 205 -21.18 -6.43 7.96
N PRO A 206 -21.85 -7.60 7.90
CA PRO A 206 -23.23 -7.71 7.43
C PRO A 206 -24.25 -6.84 8.17
N THR A 207 -23.95 -6.44 9.41
CA THR A 207 -24.82 -5.60 10.25
C THR A 207 -24.52 -4.10 10.14
N LEU A 208 -23.47 -3.72 9.44
CA LEU A 208 -22.99 -2.34 9.33
C LEU A 208 -22.87 -1.95 7.85
N PRO A 209 -23.94 -1.47 7.19
CA PRO A 209 -23.94 -1.17 5.77
C PRO A 209 -22.99 -0.02 5.40
N GLY A 210 -22.50 -0.03 4.16
CA GLY A 210 -21.67 1.04 3.62
C GLY A 210 -20.16 0.76 3.65
N PRO A 211 -19.36 1.69 3.10
CA PRO A 211 -17.95 1.45 2.78
C PRO A 211 -17.02 1.44 4.01
N ILE A 212 -17.46 1.91 5.18
CA ILE A 212 -16.59 2.05 6.36
C ILE A 212 -16.14 0.67 6.88
N PHE A 213 -17.06 -0.29 6.92
CA PHE A 213 -16.80 -1.64 7.44
C PHE A 213 -16.92 -2.76 6.38
N ASN A 214 -17.23 -2.41 5.13
CA ASN A 214 -17.33 -3.34 4.00
C ASN A 214 -16.41 -2.91 2.86
N SER A 215 -15.11 -2.80 3.11
CA SER A 215 -14.17 -2.31 2.10
C SER A 215 -12.90 -3.13 1.99
N ALA A 216 -12.27 -3.01 0.84
CA ALA A 216 -11.06 -3.69 0.46
C ALA A 216 -10.00 -2.66 0.03
N LEU A 217 -8.78 -2.81 0.56
CA LEU A 217 -7.66 -1.89 0.43
C LEU A 217 -6.36 -2.64 0.06
N GLY A 218 -5.35 -1.91 -0.40
CA GLY A 218 -4.03 -2.47 -0.74
C GLY A 218 -3.92 -3.02 -2.16
N PHE A 219 -4.80 -2.58 -3.07
CA PHE A 219 -4.80 -3.03 -4.47
C PHE A 219 -3.90 -2.21 -5.39
N ALA A 220 -3.09 -1.27 -4.87
CA ALA A 220 -2.05 -0.64 -5.68
C ALA A 220 -1.23 -1.73 -6.39
N HIS A 221 -1.25 -1.67 -7.73
CA HIS A 221 -0.52 -2.61 -8.58
C HIS A 221 -0.90 -4.10 -8.41
N LEU A 222 -2.03 -4.43 -7.77
CA LEU A 222 -2.47 -5.81 -7.49
C LEU A 222 -3.88 -6.12 -8.02
N PRO A 223 -4.20 -5.84 -9.30
CA PRO A 223 -5.53 -6.09 -9.86
C PRO A 223 -5.89 -7.59 -9.85
N ASN A 224 -4.90 -8.48 -9.91
CA ASN A 224 -5.10 -9.93 -9.84
C ASN A 224 -5.70 -10.39 -8.51
N LEU A 225 -5.62 -9.60 -7.43
CA LEU A 225 -6.14 -9.99 -6.12
C LEU A 225 -7.59 -9.54 -5.88
N VAL A 226 -8.17 -8.74 -6.78
CA VAL A 226 -9.51 -8.16 -6.56
C VAL A 226 -10.59 -9.22 -6.45
N HIS A 227 -10.47 -10.31 -7.19
CA HIS A 227 -11.39 -11.44 -7.12
C HIS A 227 -11.55 -11.99 -5.69
N ARG A 228 -10.51 -11.88 -4.84
CA ARG A 228 -10.59 -12.32 -3.43
C ARG A 228 -11.50 -11.42 -2.61
N ALA A 229 -11.41 -10.10 -2.80
CA ALA A 229 -12.33 -9.18 -2.14
C ALA A 229 -13.77 -9.42 -2.59
N LEU A 230 -13.99 -9.60 -3.90
CA LEU A 230 -15.31 -9.90 -4.46
C LEU A 230 -15.88 -11.20 -3.91
N ALA A 231 -15.08 -12.27 -3.84
CA ALA A 231 -15.49 -13.55 -3.26
C ALA A 231 -15.91 -13.40 -1.79
N ARG A 232 -15.16 -12.64 -0.98
CA ARG A 232 -15.53 -12.40 0.42
C ARG A 232 -16.83 -11.61 0.58
N PHE A 233 -17.03 -10.59 -0.25
CA PHE A 233 -18.29 -9.84 -0.23
C PHE A 233 -19.49 -10.72 -0.62
N ALA A 234 -19.32 -11.60 -1.61
CA ALA A 234 -20.33 -12.56 -2.02
C ALA A 234 -20.60 -13.62 -0.93
N GLU A 235 -19.56 -14.21 -0.34
CA GLU A 235 -19.67 -15.17 0.78
C GLU A 235 -20.39 -14.58 2.00
N ALA A 236 -20.12 -13.31 2.30
CA ALA A 236 -20.78 -12.58 3.38
C ALA A 236 -22.19 -12.06 3.00
N GLY A 237 -22.59 -12.17 1.73
CA GLY A 237 -23.89 -11.71 1.25
C GLY A 237 -24.10 -10.19 1.37
N ILE A 238 -23.07 -9.39 1.06
CA ILE A 238 -23.08 -7.94 1.24
C ILE A 238 -22.67 -7.19 -0.03
N THR A 239 -23.06 -5.91 -0.09
CA THR A 239 -22.43 -4.93 -0.98
C THR A 239 -21.09 -4.53 -0.37
N GLY A 240 -20.03 -4.54 -1.16
CA GLY A 240 -18.68 -4.15 -0.74
C GLY A 240 -18.06 -3.07 -1.63
N TRP A 241 -16.96 -2.48 -1.17
CA TRP A 241 -16.25 -1.42 -1.88
C TRP A 241 -14.76 -1.77 -2.03
N VAL A 242 -14.27 -1.81 -3.26
CA VAL A 242 -12.85 -2.06 -3.56
C VAL A 242 -12.20 -0.74 -3.94
N LEU A 243 -11.20 -0.30 -3.17
CA LEU A 243 -10.43 0.89 -3.54
C LEU A 243 -9.23 0.48 -4.39
N ALA A 244 -9.24 0.81 -5.68
CA ALA A 244 -8.20 0.47 -6.66
C ALA A 244 -7.92 1.61 -7.65
N GLU A 245 -6.76 1.61 -8.30
CA GLU A 245 -6.33 2.67 -9.23
C GLU A 245 -7.02 2.54 -10.60
N ASP A 246 -7.10 1.32 -11.10
CA ASP A 246 -7.67 0.98 -12.41
C ASP A 246 -8.99 0.22 -12.30
N PHE A 247 -9.68 0.07 -13.44
CA PHE A 247 -10.90 -0.74 -13.56
C PHE A 247 -10.59 -2.20 -13.25
N PRO A 248 -10.99 -2.72 -12.08
CA PRO A 248 -10.46 -3.99 -11.62
C PRO A 248 -11.30 -5.18 -12.10
N TRP A 249 -12.51 -4.93 -12.60
CA TRP A 249 -13.37 -5.92 -13.25
C TRP A 249 -14.27 -5.26 -14.31
N PRO A 250 -14.79 -6.04 -15.28
CA PRO A 250 -15.71 -5.52 -16.28
C PRO A 250 -16.95 -4.89 -15.66
N ASN A 251 -17.37 -3.72 -16.16
CA ASN A 251 -18.56 -2.98 -15.71
C ASN A 251 -18.53 -2.53 -14.24
N ALA A 252 -17.34 -2.38 -13.64
CA ALA A 252 -17.21 -1.89 -12.26
C ALA A 252 -17.88 -0.52 -12.07
N ILE A 253 -18.75 -0.42 -11.05
CA ILE A 253 -19.47 0.80 -10.72
C ILE A 253 -18.56 1.69 -9.89
N ILE A 254 -18.24 2.89 -10.39
CA ILE A 254 -17.48 3.89 -9.62
C ILE A 254 -18.43 4.58 -8.65
N ASP A 255 -18.17 4.42 -7.35
CA ASP A 255 -18.92 5.08 -6.28
C ASP A 255 -18.33 6.47 -5.97
N SER A 256 -17.00 6.56 -5.94
CA SER A 256 -16.29 7.83 -5.77
C SER A 256 -14.87 7.79 -6.32
N THR A 257 -14.34 8.97 -6.67
CA THR A 257 -12.94 9.15 -7.09
C THR A 257 -12.20 9.93 -6.01
N LEU A 258 -11.06 9.40 -5.59
CA LEU A 258 -10.18 9.93 -4.57
C LEU A 258 -8.85 10.35 -5.18
N ALA A 259 -8.45 11.60 -4.97
CA ALA A 259 -7.09 12.05 -5.23
C ALA A 259 -6.19 11.70 -4.03
N ARG A 260 -4.99 11.22 -4.34
CA ARG A 260 -3.97 10.81 -3.37
C ARG A 260 -2.91 11.90 -3.25
N TYR A 261 -2.60 12.28 -2.02
CA TYR A 261 -1.73 13.41 -1.72
C TYR A 261 -0.59 12.99 -0.81
N ALA A 262 0.60 13.54 -1.06
CA ALA A 262 1.76 13.39 -0.20
C ALA A 262 2.51 14.71 -0.04
N ILE A 263 3.23 14.84 1.07
CA ILE A 263 4.18 15.91 1.32
C ILE A 263 5.29 15.37 2.22
N ASP A 264 6.51 15.87 2.04
CA ASP A 264 7.59 15.57 2.98
C ASP A 264 7.21 16.11 4.36
N ALA A 265 7.45 15.30 5.39
CA ALA A 265 7.16 15.71 6.76
C ALA A 265 8.09 16.85 7.17
N GLY A 266 7.54 17.88 7.80
CA GLY A 266 8.31 19.02 8.25
C GLY A 266 7.55 19.86 9.28
N GLU A 267 8.19 20.94 9.72
CA GLU A 267 7.59 21.94 10.58
C GLU A 267 6.45 22.66 9.85
N THR A 268 5.38 23.00 10.58
CA THR A 268 4.16 23.55 9.97
C THR A 268 3.87 24.99 10.33
N THR A 269 3.01 25.60 9.51
CA THR A 269 2.48 26.96 9.64
C THR A 269 1.66 27.16 10.94
N PRO A 270 1.60 28.38 11.51
CA PRO A 270 0.85 28.67 12.72
C PRO A 270 -0.66 28.34 12.62
N THR A 271 -1.24 27.94 13.74
CA THR A 271 -2.68 27.78 13.91
C THR A 271 -3.39 29.14 13.76
N PRO A 272 -4.53 29.23 13.06
CA PRO A 272 -5.31 30.47 13.00
C PRO A 272 -5.72 30.98 14.39
N ASP A 273 -5.77 32.31 14.56
CA ASP A 273 -6.22 32.94 15.80
C ASP A 273 -7.60 32.43 16.23
N GLY A 274 -7.73 32.11 17.52
CA GLY A 274 -8.99 31.63 18.12
C GLY A 274 -9.31 30.14 17.87
N VAL A 275 -8.42 29.38 17.21
CA VAL A 275 -8.52 27.93 17.09
C VAL A 275 -7.43 27.26 17.92
N ARG A 276 -7.79 26.32 18.80
CA ARG A 276 -6.82 25.50 19.54
C ARG A 276 -6.91 24.07 19.06
N VAL A 277 -5.82 23.53 18.52
CA VAL A 277 -5.72 22.10 18.18
C VAL A 277 -4.92 21.37 19.25
N ARG A 278 -5.45 20.25 19.75
CA ARG A 278 -4.76 19.40 20.73
C ARG A 278 -4.97 17.92 20.45
N GLU A 279 -4.01 17.12 20.89
CA GLU A 279 -4.15 15.68 21.00
C GLU A 279 -5.02 15.33 22.21
N LEU A 280 -5.88 14.32 22.07
CA LEU A 280 -6.67 13.77 23.18
C LEU A 280 -5.82 12.78 23.97
N ALA A 281 -5.90 12.84 25.30
CA ALA A 281 -5.32 11.81 26.15
C ALA A 281 -5.99 10.44 25.91
N ARG A 282 -5.32 9.35 26.31
CA ARG A 282 -5.80 7.97 26.06
C ARG A 282 -7.11 7.65 26.80
N ASP A 283 -7.36 8.31 27.92
CA ASP A 283 -8.58 8.19 28.73
C ASP A 283 -9.69 9.19 28.33
N GLU A 284 -9.36 10.22 27.55
CA GLU A 284 -10.36 11.11 26.95
C GLU A 284 -11.07 10.42 25.78
N ILE A 285 -12.31 9.97 26.01
CA ILE A 285 -13.18 9.31 25.03
C ILE A 285 -14.44 10.16 24.80
N GLY A 286 -14.88 10.29 23.54
CA GLY A 286 -16.15 10.92 23.16
C GLY A 286 -15.97 12.10 22.20
N PRO A 287 -15.17 13.13 22.53
CA PRO A 287 -15.06 14.33 21.70
C PRO A 287 -14.66 14.07 20.25
N TRP A 288 -13.77 13.10 20.01
CA TRP A 288 -13.34 12.77 18.66
C TRP A 288 -14.43 12.08 17.85
N ALA A 289 -15.09 11.05 18.42
CA ALA A 289 -16.14 10.34 17.72
C ALA A 289 -17.37 11.22 17.48
N GLU A 290 -17.82 11.98 18.48
CA GLU A 290 -19.03 12.80 18.35
C GLU A 290 -18.89 13.87 17.27
N VAL A 291 -17.74 14.55 17.21
CA VAL A 291 -17.48 15.54 16.18
C VAL A 291 -17.45 14.89 14.80
N ILE A 292 -16.79 13.73 14.62
CA ILE A 292 -16.74 13.06 13.32
C ILE A 292 -18.12 12.59 12.86
N VAL A 293 -18.86 11.91 13.74
CA VAL A 293 -20.20 11.38 13.45
C VAL A 293 -21.14 12.51 13.05
N THR A 294 -21.14 13.61 13.80
CA THR A 294 -22.01 14.76 13.55
C THR A 294 -21.56 15.54 12.31
N ALA A 295 -20.27 15.81 12.14
CA ALA A 295 -19.76 16.62 11.03
C ALA A 295 -19.87 15.94 9.67
N SER A 296 -19.89 14.60 9.66
CA SER A 296 -19.94 13.77 8.45
C SER A 296 -21.33 13.16 8.20
N ASP A 297 -22.32 13.50 9.02
CA ASP A 297 -23.70 13.00 8.94
C ASP A 297 -23.77 11.47 8.83
N ILE A 298 -23.02 10.78 9.70
CA ILE A 298 -22.93 9.31 9.68
C ILE A 298 -24.28 8.73 10.12
N PRO A 299 -24.94 7.88 9.32
CA PRO A 299 -26.24 7.31 9.66
C PRO A 299 -26.12 6.16 10.69
N GLU A 300 -27.22 5.84 11.37
CA GLU A 300 -27.31 4.60 12.15
C GLU A 300 -27.42 3.37 11.22
N PRO A 301 -26.92 2.18 11.63
CA PRO A 301 -26.26 1.86 12.92
C PRO A 301 -24.76 2.23 12.97
N ILE A 302 -24.22 2.83 11.89
CA ILE A 302 -22.78 3.11 11.75
C ILE A 302 -22.30 4.16 12.76
N ALA A 303 -23.13 5.17 13.04
CA ALA A 303 -22.83 6.19 14.04
C ALA A 303 -22.61 5.59 15.44
N THR A 304 -23.46 4.65 15.87
CA THR A 304 -23.27 3.92 17.13
C THR A 304 -21.96 3.13 17.12
N ALA A 305 -21.66 2.40 16.04
CA ALA A 305 -20.40 1.67 15.91
C ALA A 305 -19.16 2.58 15.96
N TRP A 306 -19.24 3.75 15.32
CA TRP A 306 -18.18 4.74 15.30
C TRP A 306 -17.89 5.34 16.68
N ARG A 307 -18.92 5.55 17.50
CA ARG A 307 -18.74 5.99 18.89
C ARG A 307 -18.08 4.91 19.74
N ALA A 308 -18.51 3.67 19.57
CA ALA A 308 -18.03 2.55 20.38
C ALA A 308 -16.53 2.25 20.14
N LEU A 309 -16.05 2.35 18.90
CA LEU A 309 -14.64 2.04 18.57
C LEU A 309 -13.64 3.04 19.17
N GLU A 310 -14.04 4.25 19.55
CA GLU A 310 -13.09 5.25 20.07
C GLU A 310 -12.37 4.74 21.32
N ARG A 311 -13.09 4.06 22.22
CA ARG A 311 -12.53 3.44 23.42
C ARG A 311 -11.43 2.43 23.11
N HIS A 312 -11.54 1.74 21.98
CA HIS A 312 -10.60 0.70 21.56
C HIS A 312 -9.46 1.24 20.68
N LEU A 313 -9.68 2.38 20.01
CA LEU A 313 -8.62 3.10 19.28
C LEU A 313 -7.73 3.93 20.20
N ALA A 314 -8.26 4.49 21.28
CA ALA A 314 -7.52 5.34 22.22
C ALA A 314 -6.21 4.71 22.79
N PRO A 315 -6.16 3.41 23.14
CA PRO A 315 -4.93 2.78 23.59
C PRO A 315 -3.97 2.39 22.45
N VAL A 316 -4.38 2.43 21.19
CA VAL A 316 -3.52 2.04 20.06
C VAL A 316 -2.35 3.02 19.94
N THR A 317 -1.12 2.51 20.00
CA THR A 317 0.08 3.35 20.13
C THR A 317 0.41 4.17 18.89
N HIS A 318 0.06 3.64 17.72
CA HIS A 318 0.29 4.25 16.42
C HIS A 318 -0.95 4.97 15.87
N HIS A 319 -1.99 5.19 16.69
CA HIS A 319 -3.18 5.95 16.33
C HIS A 319 -3.36 7.12 17.29
N HIS A 320 -3.41 8.33 16.73
CA HIS A 320 -3.49 9.58 17.49
C HIS A 320 -4.76 10.32 17.11
N ARG A 321 -5.48 10.82 18.12
CA ARG A 321 -6.77 11.51 17.97
C ARG A 321 -6.61 12.97 18.35
N PHE A 322 -7.18 13.86 17.54
CA PHE A 322 -7.08 15.31 17.72
C PHE A 322 -8.45 15.94 17.66
N VAL A 323 -8.61 17.01 18.44
CA VAL A 323 -9.75 17.93 18.35
C VAL A 323 -9.25 19.35 18.11
N ALA A 324 -10.03 20.11 17.36
CA ALA A 324 -9.91 21.53 17.22
C ALA A 324 -11.05 22.19 17.99
N GLU A 325 -10.68 23.08 18.91
CA GLU A 325 -11.57 23.77 19.82
C GLU A 325 -11.71 25.24 19.41
N VAL A 326 -12.92 25.75 19.51
CA VAL A 326 -13.24 27.19 19.45
C VAL A 326 -14.04 27.49 20.72
N ASP A 327 -13.59 28.48 21.50
CA ASP A 327 -14.18 28.83 22.80
C ASP A 327 -14.30 27.62 23.77
N GLY A 328 -13.30 26.72 23.70
CA GLY A 328 -13.25 25.50 24.50
C GLY A 328 -14.15 24.34 24.04
N LEU A 329 -14.93 24.53 22.97
CA LEU A 329 -15.83 23.51 22.43
C LEU A 329 -15.17 22.77 21.25
N PRO A 330 -15.15 21.42 21.23
CA PRO A 330 -14.71 20.64 20.08
C PRO A 330 -15.61 20.87 18.86
N VAL A 331 -15.05 21.44 17.80
CA VAL A 331 -15.77 21.80 16.56
C VAL A 331 -15.15 21.18 15.30
N GLY A 332 -13.95 20.61 15.44
CA GLY A 332 -13.32 19.77 14.43
C GLY A 332 -12.60 18.61 15.09
N ALA A 333 -12.50 17.49 14.38
CA ALA A 333 -11.78 16.32 14.85
C ALA A 333 -11.07 15.64 13.69
N ALA A 334 -9.96 14.98 14.01
CA ALA A 334 -9.18 14.25 13.03
C ALA A 334 -8.33 13.18 13.70
N SER A 335 -7.76 12.27 12.91
CA SER A 335 -6.76 11.34 13.41
C SER A 335 -5.53 11.27 12.52
N LEU A 336 -4.42 10.84 13.12
CA LEU A 336 -3.16 10.51 12.49
C LEU A 336 -2.85 9.05 12.82
N HIS A 337 -2.49 8.27 11.81
CA HIS A 337 -1.96 6.92 12.00
C HIS A 337 -0.50 6.88 11.56
N LEU A 338 0.37 6.28 12.37
CA LEU A 338 1.79 6.13 12.04
C LEU A 338 2.06 4.73 11.53
N HIS A 339 2.70 4.65 10.36
CA HIS A 339 3.12 3.39 9.78
C HIS A 339 4.53 3.53 9.25
N HIS A 340 5.49 2.90 9.92
CA HIS A 340 6.93 3.12 9.71
C HIS A 340 7.27 4.62 9.77
N HIS A 341 7.94 5.16 8.74
CA HIS A 341 8.27 6.59 8.63
C HIS A 341 7.18 7.41 7.91
N LEU A 342 5.92 6.97 7.95
CA LEU A 342 4.81 7.65 7.30
C LEU A 342 3.68 8.03 8.27
N GLY A 343 3.21 9.28 8.17
CA GLY A 343 2.00 9.77 8.83
C GLY A 343 0.78 9.75 7.90
N TRP A 344 -0.21 8.92 8.19
CA TRP A 344 -1.46 8.85 7.44
C TRP A 344 -2.56 9.71 8.08
N LEU A 345 -3.01 10.74 7.36
CA LEU A 345 -4.07 11.64 7.80
C LEU A 345 -5.44 11.05 7.44
N ARG A 346 -6.27 10.79 8.46
CA ARG A 346 -7.62 10.24 8.24
C ARG A 346 -8.69 10.92 9.09
N ALA A 347 -9.94 10.67 8.70
CA ALA A 347 -11.16 11.03 9.44
C ALA A 347 -11.19 12.50 9.89
N GLY A 348 -10.74 13.42 9.02
CA GLY A 348 -10.74 14.85 9.31
C GLY A 348 -12.09 15.48 8.97
N SER A 349 -12.81 15.93 10.00
CA SER A 349 -14.14 16.53 9.85
C SER A 349 -14.28 17.81 10.68
N VAL A 350 -15.08 18.76 10.19
CA VAL A 350 -15.40 20.02 10.87
C VAL A 350 -16.91 20.21 10.83
N LEU A 351 -17.50 20.54 11.99
CA LEU A 351 -18.93 20.78 12.13
C LEU A 351 -19.41 21.80 11.09
N PRO A 352 -20.58 21.60 10.44
CA PRO A 352 -21.08 22.50 9.40
C PRO A 352 -21.09 23.98 9.80
N SER A 353 -21.49 24.28 11.04
CA SER A 353 -21.55 25.63 11.61
C SER A 353 -20.19 26.33 11.76
N HIS A 354 -19.07 25.62 11.61
CA HIS A 354 -17.72 26.12 11.82
C HIS A 354 -16.81 26.00 10.59
N ARG A 355 -17.37 25.60 9.43
CA ARG A 355 -16.63 25.50 8.16
C ARG A 355 -16.21 26.89 7.65
N GLY A 356 -15.20 26.94 6.78
CA GLY A 356 -14.68 28.19 6.22
C GLY A 356 -13.76 29.00 7.16
N ARG A 357 -13.56 28.56 8.41
CA ARG A 357 -12.76 29.26 9.43
C ARG A 357 -11.30 28.78 9.52
N GLY A 358 -10.81 28.03 8.53
CA GLY A 358 -9.44 27.48 8.54
C GLY A 358 -9.19 26.28 9.47
N ILE A 359 -10.20 25.82 10.22
CA ILE A 359 -10.08 24.73 11.22
C ILE A 359 -9.53 23.43 10.61
N GLN A 360 -9.98 23.03 9.42
CA GLN A 360 -9.46 21.82 8.77
C GLN A 360 -7.97 21.95 8.43
N ARG A 361 -7.52 23.13 7.97
CA ARG A 361 -6.10 23.38 7.67
C ARG A 361 -5.26 23.36 8.96
N ALA A 362 -5.80 23.87 10.06
CA ALA A 362 -5.18 23.75 11.38
C ALA A 362 -5.01 22.29 11.83
N LEU A 363 -6.05 21.46 11.65
CA LEU A 363 -6.00 20.02 11.94
C LEU A 363 -5.00 19.27 11.05
N ILE A 364 -4.90 19.61 9.76
CA ILE A 364 -3.90 19.02 8.85
C ILE A 364 -2.49 19.41 9.31
N SER A 365 -2.24 20.71 9.51
CA SER A 365 -0.93 21.25 9.91
C SER A 365 -0.47 20.65 11.24
N HIS A 366 -1.33 20.64 12.25
CA HIS A 366 -0.98 20.04 13.55
C HIS A 366 -0.62 18.56 13.42
N ARG A 367 -1.39 17.77 12.65
CA ARG A 367 -1.09 16.34 12.47
C ARG A 367 0.20 16.10 11.68
N MET A 368 0.54 16.95 10.73
CA MET A 368 1.84 16.89 10.04
C MET A 368 3.00 17.13 11.01
N ALA A 369 2.92 18.18 11.84
CA ALA A 369 3.94 18.45 12.86
C ALA A 369 4.07 17.27 13.86
N GLN A 370 2.95 16.69 14.28
CA GLN A 370 2.93 15.52 15.17
C GLN A 370 3.53 14.26 14.52
N ALA A 371 3.33 14.08 13.20
CA ALA A 371 3.98 13.01 12.45
C ALA A 371 5.50 13.21 12.37
N PHE A 372 5.94 14.43 12.03
CA PHE A 372 7.35 14.79 11.96
C PHE A 372 8.07 14.60 13.30
N MET A 373 7.50 15.10 14.40
CA MET A 373 8.04 14.92 15.76
C MET A 373 8.15 13.45 16.18
N ARG A 374 7.41 12.54 15.53
CA ARG A 374 7.44 11.10 15.77
C ARG A 374 8.26 10.33 14.73
N GLY A 375 9.08 11.03 13.94
CA GLY A 375 10.04 10.42 13.02
C GLY A 375 9.46 9.98 11.67
N ALA A 376 8.28 10.48 11.29
CA ALA A 376 7.83 10.35 9.91
C ALA A 376 8.63 11.29 9.00
N ASP A 377 9.00 10.81 7.81
CA ASP A 377 9.61 11.59 6.73
C ASP A 377 8.59 11.97 5.63
N LEU A 378 7.40 11.36 5.65
CA LEU A 378 6.35 11.57 4.68
C LEU A 378 4.98 11.63 5.35
N VAL A 379 4.11 12.51 4.87
CA VAL A 379 2.70 12.59 5.30
C VAL A 379 1.78 12.40 4.12
N GLY A 380 0.74 11.60 4.31
CA GLY A 380 -0.17 11.15 3.26
C GLY A 380 -1.65 11.35 3.58
N ALA A 381 -2.46 11.55 2.55
CA ALA A 381 -3.91 11.61 2.67
C ALA A 381 -4.63 11.22 1.37
N SER A 382 -5.86 10.69 1.51
CA SER A 382 -6.84 10.58 0.42
C SER A 382 -7.93 11.65 0.58
N ALA A 383 -8.40 12.23 -0.51
CA ALA A 383 -9.53 13.15 -0.50
C ALA A 383 -10.40 12.98 -1.76
N LEU A 384 -11.72 13.21 -1.64
CA LEU A 384 -12.61 13.28 -2.79
C LEU A 384 -12.09 14.29 -3.81
N GLU A 385 -12.00 13.86 -5.08
CA GLU A 385 -11.54 14.71 -6.17
C GLU A 385 -12.47 15.93 -6.32
N GLY A 386 -11.88 17.12 -6.44
CA GLY A 386 -12.62 18.39 -6.46
C GLY A 386 -13.26 18.79 -5.12
N GLY A 387 -13.08 18.01 -4.05
CA GLY A 387 -13.66 18.30 -2.74
C GLY A 387 -12.88 19.35 -1.92
N ALA A 388 -13.53 19.90 -0.88
CA ALA A 388 -12.91 20.89 0.01
C ALA A 388 -11.63 20.39 0.70
N SER A 389 -11.56 19.09 1.01
CA SER A 389 -10.37 18.47 1.60
C SER A 389 -9.19 18.46 0.63
N ALA A 390 -9.43 18.14 -0.65
CA ALA A 390 -8.40 18.18 -1.70
C ALA A 390 -7.82 19.61 -1.85
N ALA A 391 -8.70 20.61 -1.99
CA ALA A 391 -8.28 22.01 -2.08
C ALA A 391 -7.51 22.50 -0.84
N ASN A 392 -7.78 21.95 0.36
CA ASN A 392 -7.05 22.29 1.57
C ASN A 392 -5.67 21.61 1.64
N LEU A 393 -5.54 20.38 1.16
CA LEU A 393 -4.26 19.68 1.04
C LEU A 393 -3.34 20.42 0.06
N GLU A 394 -3.84 20.77 -1.13
CA GLU A 394 -3.08 21.52 -2.14
C GLU A 394 -2.59 22.88 -1.61
N ARG A 395 -3.45 23.64 -0.90
CA ARG A 395 -3.05 24.92 -0.28
C ARG A 395 -1.98 24.78 0.79
N LEU A 396 -1.84 23.60 1.39
CA LEU A 396 -0.81 23.30 2.38
C LEU A 396 0.45 22.69 1.74
N GLY A 397 0.53 22.66 0.41
CA GLY A 397 1.70 22.20 -0.32
C GLY A 397 1.75 20.69 -0.56
N PHE A 398 0.68 19.95 -0.27
CA PHE A 398 0.62 18.55 -0.67
C PHE A 398 0.58 18.44 -2.19
N ARG A 399 1.44 17.58 -2.73
CA ARG A 399 1.43 17.21 -4.15
C ARG A 399 0.48 16.05 -4.37
N ARG A 400 -0.24 16.08 -5.50
CA ARG A 400 -1.01 14.92 -5.98
C ARG A 400 -0.02 13.87 -6.49
N VAL A 401 -0.12 12.65 -5.99
CA VAL A 401 0.75 11.52 -6.36
C VAL A 401 0.01 10.43 -7.12
N GLY A 402 -1.32 10.48 -7.16
CA GLY A 402 -2.12 9.52 -7.90
C GLY A 402 -3.62 9.74 -7.75
N THR A 403 -4.38 8.81 -8.30
CA THR A 403 -5.84 8.76 -8.22
C THR A 403 -6.26 7.34 -7.92
N ARG A 404 -7.24 7.17 -7.04
CA ARG A 404 -7.84 5.88 -6.72
C ARG A 404 -9.35 6.01 -6.77
N ARG A 405 -10.05 4.93 -7.12
CA ARG A 405 -11.50 4.90 -7.19
C ARG A 405 -12.03 3.89 -6.19
N SER A 406 -13.13 4.23 -5.55
CA SER A 406 -13.93 3.30 -4.77
C SER A 406 -14.93 2.65 -5.73
N TYR A 407 -14.75 1.36 -5.99
CA TYR A 407 -15.61 0.58 -6.87
C TYR A 407 -16.62 -0.21 -6.04
N ARG A 408 -17.91 -0.03 -6.32
CA ARG A 408 -19.00 -0.72 -5.64
C ARG A 408 -19.21 -2.10 -6.27
N ALA A 409 -19.07 -3.14 -5.45
CA ALA A 409 -19.42 -4.51 -5.76
C ALA A 409 -20.80 -4.78 -5.15
N GLU A 410 -21.83 -4.80 -5.98
CA GLU A 410 -23.21 -5.02 -5.53
C GLU A 410 -23.40 -6.47 -5.08
N ARG A 411 -24.21 -6.64 -4.03
CA ARG A 411 -24.65 -7.96 -3.60
C ARG A 411 -25.42 -8.64 -4.74
N THR A 412 -25.02 -9.84 -5.11
CA THR A 412 -25.84 -10.71 -5.96
C THR A 412 -26.93 -11.35 -5.13
N ASP A 413 -28.19 -11.19 -5.56
CA ASP A 413 -29.38 -11.73 -4.88
C ASP A 413 -29.47 -13.26 -4.91
#